data_AF-A0A392T3H7-F1
#
_entry.id   AF-A0A392T3H7-F1
#
_cell.length_a   1.000
_cell.length_b   1.000
_cell.length_c   1.000
_cell.angle_alpha   90.00
_cell.angle_beta   90.00
_cell.angle_gamma   90.00
#
_symmetry.space_group_name_H-M   'P 1'
#
loop_
_entity.id
_entity.type
_entity.pdbx_description
1 polymer ?
#
loop_
_entity_poly.entity_id
_entity_poly.type
_entity_poly.pdbx_seq_one_letter_code
_entity_poly.pdbx_strand_id
1 'polypeptide(L)' 'MGADDVAIVWELFKREFLRKYFPADVKNTKVVEFMELKQGNMLVAEYSAKFEALCVFSPHYN' A
#
# COMPACT_ATOMS: atom_id res chain seq x y z
N MET A 1 21.87 -29.90 4.26
CA MET A 1 20.51 -29.61 3.76
C MET A 1 20.22 -28.19 4.18
N GLY A 2 20.73 -27.28 3.36
CA GLY A 2 21.05 -25.91 3.76
C GLY A 2 20.04 -24.91 3.22
N ALA A 3 19.95 -23.79 3.93
CA ALA A 3 19.39 -22.47 3.61
C ALA A 3 18.51 -22.27 2.36
N ASP A 4 18.85 -22.83 1.21
CA ASP A 4 18.13 -22.68 -0.07
C ASP A 4 16.70 -23.24 -0.02
N ASP A 5 16.47 -24.36 0.67
CA ASP A 5 15.13 -24.95 0.84
C ASP A 5 14.23 -24.05 1.72
N VAL A 6 14.80 -23.48 2.78
CA VAL A 6 14.11 -22.55 3.68
C VAL A 6 13.85 -21.21 2.99
N ALA A 7 14.78 -20.73 2.17
CA ALA A 7 14.62 -19.51 1.39
C ALA A 7 13.47 -19.64 0.39
N ILE A 8 13.36 -20.77 -0.32
CA ILE A 8 12.23 -21.05 -1.24
C ILE A 8 10.90 -21.08 -0.49
N VAL A 9 10.84 -21.72 0.68
CA VAL A 9 9.62 -21.76 1.53
C VAL A 9 9.22 -20.36 1.99
N TRP A 10 10.20 -19.53 2.38
CA TRP A 10 9.95 -18.16 2.84
C TRP A 10 9.49 -17.23 1.70
N GLU A 11 10.06 -17.34 0.50
CA GLU A 11 9.59 -16.60 -0.68
C GLU A 11 8.15 -17.00 -1.05
N LEU A 12 7.83 -18.30 -0.97
CA LEU A 12 6.49 -18.80 -1.23
C LEU A 12 5.48 -18.26 -0.20
N PHE A 13 5.85 -18.28 1.07
CA PHE A 13 5.04 -17.70 2.15
C PHE A 13 4.79 -16.22 1.91
N LYS A 14 5.83 -15.42 1.62
CA LYS A 14 5.69 -13.99 1.35
C LYS A 14 4.75 -13.73 0.17
N ARG A 15 4.87 -14.49 -0.93
CA ARG A 15 3.99 -14.34 -2.10
C ARG A 15 2.53 -14.63 -1.75
N GLU A 16 2.25 -15.75 -1.09
CA GLU A 16 0.88 -16.11 -0.72
C GLU A 16 0.30 -15.18 0.36
N PHE A 17 1.12 -14.74 1.30
CA PHE A 17 0.74 -13.76 2.32
C PHE A 17 0.38 -12.42 1.68
N LEU A 18 1.24 -11.88 0.81
CA LEU A 18 0.96 -10.65 0.08
C LEU A 18 -0.28 -10.81 -0.81
N ARG A 19 -0.44 -11.93 -1.52
CA ARG A 19 -1.65 -12.18 -2.33
C ARG A 19 -2.93 -12.23 -1.49
N LYS A 20 -2.88 -12.81 -0.29
CA LYS A 20 -4.05 -13.02 0.58
C LYS A 20 -4.44 -11.78 1.38
N TYR A 21 -3.46 -11.00 1.85
CA TYR A 21 -3.68 -9.86 2.74
C TYR A 21 -3.49 -8.50 2.04
N PHE A 22 -2.76 -8.49 0.93
CA PHE A 22 -2.54 -7.33 0.06
C PHE A 22 -2.90 -7.69 -1.38
N PRO A 23 -4.15 -8.11 -1.67
CA PRO A 23 -4.58 -8.23 -3.05
C PRO A 23 -4.28 -6.91 -3.77
N ALA A 24 -3.99 -6.96 -5.08
CA ALA A 24 -3.67 -5.77 -5.89
C ALA A 24 -4.67 -4.62 -5.68
N ASP A 25 -5.90 -4.95 -5.25
CA ASP A 25 -6.89 -4.07 -4.65
C ASP A 25 -6.35 -3.10 -3.60
N VAL A 26 -5.59 -3.48 -2.57
CA VAL A 26 -5.24 -2.54 -1.48
C VAL A 26 -4.40 -1.37 -1.99
N LYS A 27 -3.45 -1.64 -2.89
CA LYS A 27 -2.64 -0.58 -3.51
C LYS A 27 -3.50 0.26 -4.47
N ASN A 28 -4.34 -0.38 -5.28
CA ASN A 28 -5.27 0.33 -6.16
C ASN A 28 -6.29 1.18 -5.38
N THR A 29 -6.82 0.67 -4.27
CA THR A 29 -7.74 1.37 -3.37
C THR A 29 -7.05 2.58 -2.78
N LYS A 30 -5.80 2.47 -2.32
CA LYS A 30 -5.04 3.61 -1.80
C LYS A 30 -4.75 4.66 -2.88
N VAL A 31 -4.49 4.23 -4.11
CA VAL A 31 -4.31 5.14 -5.26
C VAL A 31 -5.63 5.85 -5.61
N VAL A 32 -6.76 5.13 -5.64
CA VAL A 32 -8.09 5.73 -5.88
C VAL A 32 -8.46 6.67 -4.75
N GLU A 33 -8.25 6.27 -3.49
CA GLU A 33 -8.48 7.10 -2.30
C GLU A 33 -7.64 8.38 -2.34
N PHE A 34 -6.39 8.31 -2.83
CA PHE A 34 -5.56 9.48 -3.06
C PHE A 34 -6.08 10.36 -4.21
N MET A 35 -6.45 9.77 -5.36
CA MET A 35 -6.96 10.51 -6.52
C MET A 35 -8.29 11.21 -6.22
N GLU A 36 -9.13 10.62 -5.39
CA GLU A 36 -10.41 11.18 -4.97
C GLU A 36 -10.31 12.03 -3.69
N LEU A 37 -9.11 12.16 -3.09
CA LEU A 37 -8.89 12.94 -1.88
C LEU A 37 -9.21 14.42 -2.15
N LYS A 38 -10.29 14.90 -1.53
CA LYS A 38 -10.68 16.31 -1.52
C LYS A 38 -10.82 16.75 -0.07
N GLN A 39 -10.45 17.99 0.23
CA GLN A 39 -10.56 18.52 1.59
C GLN A 39 -12.00 18.42 2.12
N GLY A 40 -12.99 18.79 1.30
CA GLY A 40 -14.41 18.77 1.72
C GLY A 40 -14.62 19.61 2.98
N ASN A 41 -15.20 18.99 4.02
CA ASN A 41 -15.41 19.61 5.33
C ASN A 41 -14.28 19.31 6.34
N MET A 42 -13.19 18.66 5.93
CA MET A 42 -12.07 18.34 6.82
C MET A 42 -11.31 19.61 7.19
N LEU A 43 -10.77 19.63 8.42
CA LEU A 43 -9.80 20.64 8.80
C LEU A 43 -8.54 20.48 7.94
N VAL A 44 -7.87 21.58 7.65
CA VAL A 44 -6.65 21.60 6.82
C VAL A 44 -5.58 20.65 7.39
N ALA A 45 -5.46 20.57 8.72
CA ALA A 45 -4.52 19.67 9.38
C ALA A 45 -4.84 18.18 9.15
N GLU A 46 -6.12 17.79 9.20
CA GLU A 46 -6.55 16.40 8.96
C GLU A 46 -6.38 16.02 7.48
N TYR A 47 -6.68 16.96 6.59
CA TYR A 47 -6.44 16.78 5.16
C TYR A 47 -4.94 16.59 4.86
N SER A 48 -4.08 17.44 5.44
CA SER A 48 -2.63 17.36 5.26
C SER A 48 -2.08 16.00 5.71
N ALA A 49 -2.50 15.51 6.88
CA ALA A 49 -2.09 14.21 7.37
C ALA A 49 -2.53 13.05 6.45
N LYS A 50 -3.76 13.11 5.93
CA LYS A 50 -4.24 12.13 4.94
C LYS A 50 -3.49 12.21 3.62
N PHE A 51 -3.16 13.41 3.16
CA PHE A 51 -2.41 13.61 1.92
C PHE A 51 -1.01 13.00 2.01
N GLU A 52 -0.27 13.27 3.09
CA GLU A 52 1.07 12.69 3.33
C GLU A 52 1.03 11.16 3.44
N ALA A 53 0.02 10.61 4.11
CA ALA A 53 -0.14 9.17 4.25
C ALA A 53 -0.45 8.47 2.92
N LEU A 54 -1.08 9.17 1.97
CA LEU A 54 -1.55 8.60 0.70
C LEU A 54 -0.63 8.94 -0.49
N CYS A 55 0.16 10.02 -0.42
CA CYS A 55 1.02 10.45 -1.53
C CYS A 55 2.09 9.41 -1.90
N VAL A 56 2.55 8.62 -0.92
CA VAL A 56 3.53 7.53 -1.09
C VAL A 56 3.05 6.43 -2.04
N PHE A 57 1.74 6.33 -2.28
CA PHE A 57 1.15 5.35 -3.19
C PHE A 57 1.04 5.85 -4.64
N SER A 58 1.26 7.15 -4.88
CA SER A 58 1.19 7.75 -6.22
C SER A 58 2.57 7.81 -6.88
N PRO A 59 2.76 7.19 -8.06
CA PRO A 59 4.04 7.22 -8.78
C PRO A 59 4.35 8.56 -9.43
N HIS A 60 3.42 9.52 -9.43
CA HIS A 60 3.58 10.84 -10.06
C HIS A 60 4.04 11.95 -9.10
N TYR A 61 4.15 11.66 -7.81
CA TYR A 61 4.51 12.63 -6.77
C TYR A 61 5.80 12.29 -6.02
N ASN A 62 6.43 11.16 -6.33
CA ASN A 62 7.66 10.65 -5.72
C ASN A 62 8.79 10.67 -6.74
#